data_AF-A0A9X9WUF3-F1
#
_entry.id   AF-A0A9X9WUF3-F1
#
_cell.length_a   1.000
_cell.length_b   1.000
_cell.length_c   1.000
_cell.angle_alpha   90.00
_cell.angle_beta   90.00
_cell.angle_gamma   90.00
#
_symmetry.space_group_name_H-M   'P 1'
#
loop_
_entity.id
_entity.type
_entity.pdbx_description
1 polymer ?
#
loop_
_entity_poly.entity_id
_entity_poly.type
_entity_poly.pdbx_seq_one_letter_code
_entity_poly.pdbx_strand_id
1 'polypeptide(L)' 'MINLVVRLLLAAGGSIAALFVAKDSPNFGVVQGMLSTVVLVCAVGFVVLWRWRKDE' A
#
# COMPACT_ATOMS: atom_id res chain seq x y z
N MET A 1 -14.97 6.83 15.01
CA MET A 1 -14.53 5.66 14.20
C MET A 1 -14.60 5.94 12.70
N ILE A 2 -15.71 6.51 12.18
CA ILE A 2 -15.87 6.90 10.78
C ILE A 2 -14.73 7.77 10.21
N ASN A 3 -14.22 8.74 10.97
CA ASN A 3 -13.12 9.61 10.50
C ASN A 3 -11.82 8.83 10.17
N LEU A 4 -11.53 7.76 10.93
CA LEU A 4 -10.34 6.93 10.73
C LEU A 4 -10.46 6.07 9.47
N VAL A 5 -11.66 5.53 9.23
CA VAL A 5 -12.00 4.77 8.02
C VAL A 5 -11.93 5.67 6.79
N VAL A 6 -12.49 6.88 6.85
CA VAL A 6 -12.45 7.86 5.75
C VAL A 6 -11.01 8.27 5.42
N ARG A 7 -10.16 8.48 6.43
CA ARG A 7 -8.74 8.79 6.23
C ARG A 7 -7.98 7.65 5.55
N LEU A 8 -8.21 6.40 5.96
CA LEU A 8 -7.63 5.24 5.30
C LEU A 8 -8.07 5.12 3.84
N LEU A 9 -9.36 5.39 3.57
CA LEU A 9 -9.91 5.39 2.22
C LEU A 9 -9.29 6.49 1.34
N LEU A 10 -9.13 7.70 1.88
CA LEU A 10 -8.45 8.80 1.20
C LEU A 10 -6.98 8.48 0.91
N ALA A 11 -6.28 7.87 1.86
CA ALA A 11 -4.89 7.47 1.67
C ALA A 11 -4.75 6.40 0.56
N ALA A 12 -5.64 5.41 0.54
CA ALA A 12 -5.68 4.40 -0.51
C ALA A 12 -6.01 5.03 -1.88
N GLY A 13 -7.03 5.88 -1.95
CA GLY A 13 -7.42 6.58 -3.18
C GLY A 13 -6.31 7.48 -3.73
N GLY A 14 -5.65 8.24 -2.86
CA GLY A 14 -4.51 9.09 -3.22
C GLY A 14 -3.31 8.29 -3.72
N SER A 15 -3.04 7.13 -3.12
CA SER A 15 -1.97 6.22 -3.55
C SER A 15 -2.25 5.65 -4.95
N ILE A 16 -3.51 5.29 -5.23
CA ILE A 16 -3.93 4.81 -6.55
C ILE A 16 -3.84 5.94 -7.58
N ALA A 17 -4.34 7.14 -7.27
CA ALA A 17 -4.24 8.30 -8.15
C ALA A 17 -2.78 8.66 -8.47
N ALA A 18 -1.89 8.59 -7.47
CA ALA A 18 -0.46 8.81 -7.67
C ALA A 18 0.18 7.77 -8.61
N LEU A 19 -0.26 6.50 -8.54
CA LEU A 19 0.17 5.45 -9.48
C LEU A 19 -0.30 5.72 -10.92
N PHE A 20 -1.49 6.27 -11.11
CA PHE A 20 -1.99 6.66 -12.43
C PHE A 20 -1.19 7.84 -13.00
N VAL A 21 -0.85 8.85 -12.19
CA VAL A 21 0.00 9.97 -12.61
C VAL A 21 1.43 9.53 -12.91
N ALA A 22 1.98 8.61 -12.13
CA ALA A 22 3.34 8.12 -12.33
C ALA A 22 3.50 7.38 -13.68
N LYS A 23 2.41 6.85 -14.25
CA LYS A 23 2.41 6.05 -15.49
C LYS A 23 2.91 6.82 -16.71
N ASP A 24 2.74 8.15 -16.70
CA ASP A 24 3.21 9.04 -17.76
C ASP A 24 4.69 9.45 -17.58
N SER A 25 5.36 8.97 -16.53
CA SER A 25 6.77 9.30 -16.27
C SER A 25 7.75 8.31 -16.95
N PRO A 26 8.90 8.79 -17.47
CA PRO A 26 9.92 7.92 -18.07
C PRO A 26 10.47 6.84 -17.12
N ASN A 27 10.37 7.09 -15.81
CA ASN A 27 10.90 6.23 -14.76
C ASN A 27 9.83 5.36 -14.09
N PHE A 28 8.63 5.24 -14.68
CA PHE A 28 7.51 4.53 -14.09
C PHE A 28 7.86 3.10 -13.68
N GLY A 29 8.61 2.37 -14.52
CA GLY A 29 8.99 0.99 -14.21
C GLY A 29 9.79 0.85 -12.92
N VAL A 30 10.68 1.80 -12.62
CA VAL A 30 11.47 1.81 -11.37
C VAL A 30 10.57 2.11 -10.18
N VAL A 31 9.74 3.15 -10.27
CA VAL A 31 8.82 3.55 -9.19
C VAL A 31 7.82 2.44 -8.90
N GLN A 32 7.28 1.79 -9.94
CA GLN A 32 6.38 0.64 -9.81
C GLN A 32 7.07 -0.54 -9.10
N GLY A 33 8.32 -0.84 -9.44
CA GLY A 33 9.13 -1.86 -8.77
C GLY A 33 9.36 -1.55 -7.28
N MET A 34 9.71 -0.31 -6.95
CA MET A 34 9.88 0.13 -5.56
C MET A 34 8.56 0.03 -4.78
N LEU A 35 7.46 0.52 -5.35
CA LEU A 35 6.17 0.53 -4.67
C LEU A 35 5.61 -0.90 -4.47
N SER A 36 5.75 -1.76 -5.47
CA SER A 36 5.36 -3.18 -5.35
C SER A 36 6.14 -3.91 -4.26
N THR A 37 7.43 -3.61 -4.11
CA THR A 37 8.26 -4.16 -3.02
C THR A 37 7.74 -3.72 -1.65
N VAL A 38 7.43 -2.43 -1.49
CA VAL A 38 6.86 -1.90 -0.23
C VAL A 38 5.52 -2.58 0.09
N VAL A 39 4.63 -2.69 -0.89
CA VAL A 39 3.34 -3.37 -0.73
C VAL A 39 3.52 -4.83 -0.34
N LEU A 40 4.47 -5.53 -0.97
CA LEU A 40 4.79 -6.92 -0.65
C LEU A 40 5.26 -7.07 0.81
N VAL A 41 6.19 -6.23 1.25
CA VAL A 41 6.71 -6.25 2.63
C VAL A 41 5.58 -5.98 3.63
N CYS A 42 4.73 -4.99 3.37
CA CYS A 42 3.57 -4.71 4.21
C CYS A 42 2.59 -5.90 4.26
N ALA A 43 2.32 -6.56 3.13
CA ALA A 43 1.44 -7.71 3.07
C ALA A 43 2.01 -8.89 3.87
N VAL A 44 3.30 -9.21 3.70
CA VAL A 44 3.97 -10.28 4.46
C VAL A 44 3.97 -9.95 5.95
N GLY A 45 4.35 -8.73 6.34
CA GLY A 45 4.33 -8.29 7.72
C GLY A 45 2.94 -8.38 8.35
N PHE A 46 1.90 -7.99 7.61
CA PHE A 46 0.52 -8.13 8.05
C PHE A 46 0.12 -9.59 8.27
N VAL A 47 0.45 -10.50 7.35
CA VAL A 47 0.16 -11.94 7.48
C VAL A 47 0.88 -12.55 8.69
N VAL A 48 2.16 -12.21 8.89
CA VAL A 48 2.95 -12.69 10.02
C VAL A 48 2.36 -12.18 11.34
N LEU A 49 2.08 -10.88 11.45
CA LEU A 49 1.48 -10.29 12.64
C LEU A 49 0.07 -10.83 12.93
N TRP A 50 -0.72 -11.07 11.89
CA TRP A 50 -2.05 -11.67 12.01
C TRP A 50 -1.95 -13.09 12.55
N ARG A 51 -1.01 -13.89 12.03
CA ARG A 51 -0.81 -15.26 12.46
C ARG A 51 -0.29 -15.33 13.89
N TRP A 52 0.71 -14.51 14.23
CA TRP A 52 1.24 -14.42 15.58
C TRP A 52 0.15 -14.11 16.63
N ARG A 53 -0.74 -13.15 16.34
CA ARG A 53 -1.87 -12.81 17.21
C ARG A 53 -2.95 -13.91 17.30
N LYS A 54 -3.01 -14.82 16.33
CA LYS A 54 -3.98 -15.93 16.31
C LYS A 54 -3.47 -17.13 17.12
N ASP A 55 -2.16 -17.28 17.21
CA ASP A 55 -1.48 -18.37 17.92
C ASP A 55 -1.31 -18.08 19.43
N GLU A 56 -1.74 -16.89 19.89
CA GLU A 56 -1.76 -16.40 21.28
C GLU A 56 -3.19 -16.40 21.85
#